data_AF-A0A7C0XEX3-F1
#
_entry.id   AF-A0A7C0XEX3-F1
#
_cell.length_a   1.000
_cell.length_b   1.000
_cell.length_c   1.000
_cell.angle_alpha   90.00
_cell.angle_beta   90.00
_cell.angle_gamma   90.00
#
_symmetry.space_group_name_H-M   'P 1'
#
loop_
_entity.id
_entity.type
_entity.pdbx_description
1 polymer ?
#
loop_
_entity_poly.entity_id
_entity_poly.type
_entity_poly.pdbx_seq_one_letter_code
_entity_poly.pdbx_strand_id
1 'polypeptide(L)'
;MPPQRRTALKKRVEGEFPEEGANITALIKTLIKSFLRTDSNYGAIADINTNADYIYKLVKNYISEEKLDIYALKLGNRILMSKTSIDFEEVYEVIRSHSHLKTKKGVIEIWDDPENQILHFLILPLRKHFPIEYSTGDEKERIISLLIKEYMEP
;
A
#
# COMPACT_ATOMS: atom_id res chain seq x y z
N MET A 1 -35.97 2.38 -3.11
CA MET A 1 -34.68 2.28 -3.85
C MET A 1 -33.60 2.88 -2.98
N PRO A 2 -32.56 2.14 -2.57
CA PRO A 2 -31.37 2.74 -1.98
C PRO A 2 -30.40 3.23 -3.09
N PRO A 3 -29.55 4.23 -2.79
CA PRO A 3 -28.76 4.94 -3.78
C PRO A 3 -27.52 4.14 -4.20
N GLN A 4 -27.17 4.26 -5.48
CA GLN A 4 -25.95 3.71 -6.06
C GLN A 4 -24.71 4.33 -5.41
N ARG A 5 -24.02 3.59 -4.54
CA ARG A 5 -22.62 3.90 -4.18
C ARG A 5 -21.70 3.34 -5.26
N ARG A 6 -21.38 4.15 -6.27
CA ARG A 6 -20.22 3.93 -7.14
C ARG A 6 -19.05 4.75 -6.58
N THR A 7 -18.24 4.15 -5.73
CA THR A 7 -16.89 4.61 -5.44
C THR A 7 -15.93 3.43 -5.51
N ALA A 8 -15.82 2.84 -6.70
CA ALA A 8 -14.67 2.03 -7.04
C ALA A 8 -13.56 2.97 -7.50
N LEU A 9 -12.76 3.50 -6.58
CA LEU A 9 -11.43 4.02 -6.90
C LEU A 9 -10.48 2.84 -7.17
N LYS A 10 -10.85 1.96 -8.11
CA LYS A 10 -10.02 0.84 -8.53
C LYS A 10 -9.33 1.20 -9.83
N LYS A 11 -8.15 1.82 -9.72
CA LYS A 11 -7.13 1.63 -10.75
C LYS A 11 -6.18 0.55 -10.26
N ARG A 12 -6.64 -0.71 -10.36
CA ARG A 12 -5.71 -1.84 -10.28
C ARG A 12 -4.83 -1.75 -11.50
N VAL A 13 -3.52 -1.57 -11.30
CA VAL A 13 -2.55 -1.78 -12.36
C VAL A 13 -2.26 -3.28 -12.34
N GLU A 14 -3.13 -4.06 -12.98
CA GLU A 14 -2.95 -5.51 -13.14
C GLU A 14 -1.91 -5.73 -14.25
N GLY A 15 -0.82 -6.41 -13.92
CA GLY A 15 0.19 -6.83 -14.87
C GLY A 15 0.66 -8.23 -14.49
N GLU A 16 0.42 -9.21 -15.37
CA GLU A 16 0.99 -10.55 -15.23
C GLU A 16 2.51 -10.50 -15.43
N PHE A 17 3.26 -11.18 -14.55
CA PHE A 17 4.73 -11.18 -14.58
C PHE A 17 5.26 -12.36 -15.41
N PRO A 18 5.95 -12.11 -16.54
CA PRO A 18 6.71 -13.16 -17.22
C PRO A 18 7.99 -13.49 -16.44
N GLU A 19 8.38 -14.77 -16.44
CA GLU A 19 9.59 -15.26 -15.80
C GLU A 19 10.90 -14.83 -16.51
N GLU A 20 11.91 -14.59 -15.66
CA GLU A 20 13.36 -14.45 -15.87
C GLU A 20 13.96 -13.26 -16.67
N GLY A 21 14.70 -12.43 -15.92
CA GLY A 21 16.03 -11.95 -16.31
C GLY A 21 16.12 -10.51 -16.80
N ALA A 22 15.57 -10.22 -17.97
CA ALA A 22 15.88 -8.95 -18.67
C ALA A 22 14.74 -7.91 -18.64
N ASN A 23 13.48 -8.33 -18.44
CA ASN A 23 12.33 -7.44 -18.61
C ASN A 23 11.64 -7.03 -17.29
N ILE A 24 11.91 -7.71 -16.18
CA ILE A 24 11.25 -7.42 -14.89
C ILE A 24 11.58 -5.99 -14.42
N THR A 25 12.84 -5.57 -14.52
CA THR A 25 13.24 -4.21 -14.14
C THR A 25 12.56 -3.16 -15.03
N ALA A 26 12.50 -3.38 -16.34
CA ALA A 26 11.82 -2.46 -17.27
C ALA A 26 10.31 -2.37 -17.01
N LEU A 27 9.68 -3.52 -16.69
CA LEU A 27 8.29 -3.60 -16.29
C LEU A 27 8.03 -2.81 -15.00
N ILE A 28 8.82 -3.04 -13.94
CA ILE A 28 8.71 -2.30 -12.66
C ILE A 28 8.80 -0.80 -12.90
N LYS A 29 9.78 -0.35 -13.69
CA LYS A 29 9.93 1.06 -14.06
C LYS A 29 8.67 1.60 -14.75
N THR A 30 8.11 0.82 -15.66
CA THR A 30 6.89 1.19 -16.40
C THR A 30 5.68 1.28 -15.47
N LEU A 31 5.49 0.32 -14.57
CA LEU A 31 4.41 0.30 -13.58
C LEU A 31 4.49 1.51 -12.65
N ILE A 32 5.69 1.82 -12.13
CA ILE A 32 5.90 2.97 -11.25
C ILE A 32 5.66 4.29 -12.00
N LYS A 33 6.19 4.44 -13.22
CA LYS A 33 5.92 5.63 -14.06
C LYS A 33 4.45 5.79 -14.38
N SER A 34 3.75 4.69 -14.67
CA SER A 34 2.31 4.68 -14.91
C SER A 34 1.55 5.14 -13.67
N PHE A 35 1.88 4.58 -12.49
CA PHE A 35 1.31 4.98 -11.20
C PHE A 35 1.50 6.48 -10.91
N LEU A 36 2.70 7.01 -11.14
CA LEU A 36 3.00 8.43 -10.96
C LEU A 36 2.11 9.35 -11.80
N ARG A 37 1.75 8.93 -13.02
CA ARG A 37 0.87 9.68 -13.93
C ARG A 37 -0.63 9.59 -13.58
N THR A 38 -1.01 8.75 -12.63
CA THR A 38 -2.41 8.65 -12.20
C THR A 38 -2.75 9.70 -11.15
N ASP A 39 -4.00 10.13 -11.06
CA ASP A 39 -4.47 11.02 -9.99
C ASP A 39 -4.64 10.30 -8.64
N SER A 40 -4.44 8.97 -8.60
CA SER A 40 -4.49 8.20 -7.36
C SER A 40 -3.23 8.42 -6.53
N ASN A 41 -3.42 8.58 -5.21
CA ASN A 41 -2.34 8.60 -4.21
C ASN A 41 -1.84 7.18 -3.86
N TYR A 42 -2.59 6.14 -4.22
CA TYR A 42 -2.31 4.76 -3.86
C TYR A 42 -2.20 3.87 -5.11
N GLY A 43 -1.26 2.94 -5.08
CA GLY A 43 -1.03 1.96 -6.13
C GLY A 43 -0.58 0.63 -5.55
N ALA A 44 -0.68 -0.44 -6.34
CA ALA A 44 -0.23 -1.75 -5.94
C ALA A 44 0.35 -2.50 -7.13
N ILE A 45 1.40 -3.28 -6.86
CA ILE A 45 1.92 -4.36 -7.68
C ILE A 45 1.50 -5.65 -6.95
N ALA A 46 0.54 -6.38 -7.49
CA ALA A 46 -0.07 -7.54 -6.83
C ALA A 46 0.22 -8.84 -7.60
N ASP A 47 -0.15 -9.98 -7.00
CA ASP A 47 -0.06 -11.31 -7.63
C ASP A 47 1.33 -11.65 -8.16
N ILE A 48 2.35 -11.28 -7.40
CA ILE A 48 3.74 -11.56 -7.71
C ILE A 48 3.97 -13.07 -7.52
N ASN A 49 4.08 -13.79 -8.64
CA ASN A 49 4.35 -15.23 -8.67
C ASN A 49 5.85 -15.58 -8.53
N THR A 50 6.71 -14.57 -8.56
CA THR A 50 8.16 -14.70 -8.36
C THR A 50 8.56 -14.29 -6.94
N ASN A 51 9.87 -14.20 -6.65
CA ASN A 51 10.35 -13.78 -5.34
C ASN A 51 9.95 -12.32 -5.03
N ALA A 52 8.94 -12.12 -4.17
CA ALA A 52 8.43 -10.81 -3.79
C ALA A 52 9.46 -9.91 -3.09
N ASP A 53 10.41 -10.48 -2.35
CA ASP A 53 11.50 -9.70 -1.72
C ASP A 53 12.46 -9.14 -2.78
N TYR A 54 12.73 -9.92 -3.82
CA TYR A 54 13.53 -9.46 -4.96
C TYR A 54 12.83 -8.31 -5.70
N ILE A 55 11.53 -8.46 -6.01
CA ILE A 55 10.76 -7.39 -6.66
C ILE A 55 10.69 -6.14 -5.77
N TYR A 56 10.48 -6.31 -4.46
CA TYR A 56 10.45 -5.20 -3.50
C TYR A 56 11.77 -4.44 -3.47
N LYS A 57 12.91 -5.15 -3.50
CA LYS A 57 14.23 -4.55 -3.60
C LYS A 57 14.40 -3.75 -4.89
N LEU A 58 13.97 -4.27 -6.04
CA LEU A 58 14.01 -3.56 -7.32
C LEU A 58 13.17 -2.27 -7.29
N VAL A 59 11.96 -2.34 -6.73
CA VAL A 59 11.08 -1.18 -6.55
C VAL A 59 11.76 -0.12 -5.69
N LYS A 60 12.29 -0.50 -4.52
CA LYS A 60 12.99 0.42 -3.62
C LYS A 60 14.21 1.06 -4.26
N ASN A 61 15.03 0.27 -4.96
CA ASN A 61 16.21 0.77 -5.65
C ASN A 61 15.82 1.82 -6.68
N TYR A 62 14.82 1.53 -7.51
CA TYR A 62 14.37 2.47 -8.54
C TYR A 62 13.81 3.77 -7.94
N ILE A 63 13.01 3.69 -6.87
CA ILE A 63 12.51 4.87 -6.14
C ILE A 63 13.66 5.72 -5.63
N SER A 64 14.69 5.09 -5.05
CA SER A 64 15.84 5.79 -4.51
C SER A 64 16.74 6.40 -5.59
N GLU A 65 17.03 5.66 -6.66
CA GLU A 65 17.90 6.08 -7.76
C GLU A 65 17.31 7.30 -8.49
N GLU A 66 16.02 7.28 -8.77
CA GLU A 66 15.32 8.37 -9.46
C GLU A 66 14.78 9.45 -8.50
N LYS A 67 14.99 9.29 -7.19
CA LYS A 67 14.52 10.19 -6.13
C LYS A 67 13.02 10.48 -6.22
N LEU A 68 12.23 9.43 -6.43
CA LEU A 68 10.78 9.54 -6.58
C LEU A 68 10.12 9.81 -5.22
N ASP A 69 9.16 10.72 -5.19
CA ASP A 69 8.42 11.08 -3.98
C ASP A 69 7.26 10.10 -3.65
N ILE A 70 7.61 8.82 -3.60
CA ILE A 70 6.70 7.71 -3.31
C ILE A 70 7.34 6.75 -2.31
N TYR A 71 6.51 6.08 -1.54
CA TYR A 71 6.93 5.05 -0.59
C TYR A 71 6.37 3.69 -0.99
N ALA A 72 7.18 2.64 -0.82
CA ALA A 72 6.77 1.27 -1.11
C ALA A 72 6.77 0.42 0.17
N LEU A 73 5.68 -0.32 0.36
CA LEU A 73 5.47 -1.28 1.45
C LEU A 73 5.29 -2.66 0.83
N LYS A 74 5.99 -3.67 1.34
CA LYS A 74 5.74 -5.06 0.99
C LYS A 74 4.66 -5.60 1.93
N LEU A 75 3.75 -6.42 1.39
CA LEU A 75 2.77 -7.14 2.19
C LEU A 75 2.51 -8.50 1.52
N GLY A 76 3.15 -9.54 2.06
CA GLY A 76 3.10 -10.88 1.45
C GLY A 76 3.66 -10.86 0.03
N ASN A 77 2.85 -11.25 -0.96
CA ASN A 77 3.19 -11.27 -2.39
C ASN A 77 2.78 -9.97 -3.13
N ARG A 78 2.55 -8.88 -2.40
CA ARG A 78 2.14 -7.59 -2.95
C ARG A 78 3.12 -6.51 -2.52
N ILE A 79 3.24 -5.48 -3.36
CA ILE A 79 3.95 -4.25 -3.05
C ILE A 79 2.97 -3.11 -3.20
N LEU A 80 2.64 -2.46 -2.08
CA LEU A 80 1.79 -1.28 -2.03
C LEU A 80 2.65 -0.02 -2.19
N MET A 81 2.10 0.99 -2.85
CA MET A 81 2.76 2.26 -3.09
C MET A 81 1.89 3.42 -2.64
N SER A 82 2.52 4.40 -2.02
CA SER A 82 1.86 5.60 -1.49
C SER A 82 2.65 6.85 -1.89
N LYS A 83 2.02 7.75 -2.64
CA LYS A 83 2.58 9.07 -2.93
C LYS A 83 2.67 9.89 -1.65
N THR A 84 3.63 10.80 -1.56
CA THR A 84 3.53 11.85 -0.54
C THR A 84 2.33 12.72 -0.89
N SER A 85 1.34 12.76 -0.01
CA SER A 85 0.16 13.59 -0.17
C SER A 85 0.26 14.78 0.75
N ILE A 86 -0.05 15.97 0.22
CA ILE A 86 -0.18 17.19 1.00
C ILE A 86 -1.39 17.13 1.95
N ASP A 87 -2.35 16.25 1.67
CA ASP A 87 -3.63 16.10 2.39
C ASP A 87 -3.56 15.03 3.49
N PHE A 88 -2.35 14.57 3.86
CA PHE A 88 -2.18 13.50 4.85
C PHE A 88 -2.89 13.80 6.17
N GLU A 89 -2.89 15.05 6.61
CA GLU A 89 -3.46 15.51 7.87
C GLU A 89 -4.98 15.42 7.82
N GLU A 90 -5.60 15.84 6.72
CA GLU A 90 -7.04 15.71 6.51
C GLU A 90 -7.44 14.22 6.50
N VAL A 91 -6.68 13.39 5.78
CA VAL A 91 -6.89 11.93 5.77
C VAL A 91 -6.74 11.35 7.18
N TYR A 92 -5.73 11.77 7.92
CA TYR A 92 -5.48 11.30 9.28
C TYR A 92 -6.61 11.70 10.24
N GLU A 93 -7.13 12.93 10.15
CA GLU A 93 -8.29 13.35 10.95
C GLU A 93 -9.54 12.52 10.64
N VAL A 94 -9.79 12.21 9.37
CA VAL A 94 -10.92 11.34 8.98
C VAL A 94 -10.74 9.94 9.56
N ILE A 95 -9.55 9.33 9.44
CA ILE A 95 -9.25 8.01 10.01
C ILE A 95 -9.48 8.01 11.53
N ARG A 96 -8.98 9.01 12.25
CA ARG A 96 -9.17 9.09 13.71
C ARG A 96 -10.64 9.23 14.13
N SER A 97 -11.45 9.84 13.27
CA SER A 97 -12.87 10.09 13.55
C SER A 97 -13.76 8.88 13.23
N HIS A 98 -13.36 8.04 12.29
CA HIS A 98 -14.20 6.96 11.75
C HIS A 98 -13.63 5.55 11.94
N SER A 99 -12.39 5.42 12.42
CA SER A 99 -11.71 4.13 12.57
C SER A 99 -11.30 3.87 14.02
N HIS A 100 -11.01 2.61 14.33
CA HIS A 100 -10.56 2.16 15.65
C HIS A 100 -9.06 1.87 15.62
N LEU A 101 -8.29 2.53 16.48
CA LEU A 101 -6.85 2.23 16.64
C LEU A 101 -6.69 0.78 17.14
N LYS A 102 -6.01 -0.06 16.36
CA LYS A 102 -5.70 -1.45 16.73
C LYS A 102 -4.33 -1.58 17.37
N THR A 103 -3.35 -0.87 16.84
CA THR A 103 -1.96 -0.99 17.31
C THR A 103 -1.20 0.30 17.06
N LYS A 104 -0.36 0.67 18.01
CA LYS A 104 0.60 1.77 17.89
C LYS A 104 1.93 1.32 18.48
N LYS A 105 3.02 1.39 17.70
CA LYS A 105 4.38 1.12 18.18
C LYS A 105 5.33 2.16 17.60
N GLY A 106 5.93 2.95 18.49
CA GLY A 106 6.75 4.09 18.11
C GLY A 106 5.98 5.04 17.21
N VAL A 107 6.41 5.12 15.95
CA VAL A 107 5.93 6.10 14.96
C VAL A 107 4.95 5.51 13.93
N ILE A 108 4.59 4.23 14.10
CA ILE A 108 3.70 3.49 13.22
C ILE A 108 2.37 3.24 13.93
N GLU A 109 1.27 3.42 13.20
CA GLU A 109 -0.09 3.15 13.67
C GLU A 109 -0.88 2.29 12.68
N ILE A 110 -1.73 1.42 13.21
CA ILE A 110 -2.69 0.60 12.46
C ILE A 110 -4.09 0.90 12.98
N TRP A 111 -4.95 1.41 12.11
CA TRP A 111 -6.34 1.70 12.40
C TRP A 111 -7.25 0.79 11.56
N ASP A 112 -8.37 0.37 12.13
CA ASP A 112 -9.37 -0.50 11.49
C ASP A 112 -10.65 0.29 11.25
N ASP A 113 -11.04 0.40 9.99
CA ASP A 113 -12.37 0.84 9.56
C ASP A 113 -13.20 -0.40 9.18
N PRO A 114 -14.00 -0.94 10.12
CA PRO A 114 -14.79 -2.13 9.87
C PRO A 114 -15.97 -1.89 8.93
N GLU A 115 -16.47 -0.66 8.81
CA GLU A 115 -17.58 -0.34 7.93
C GLU A 115 -17.17 -0.42 6.46
N ASN A 116 -15.96 0.04 6.14
CA ASN A 116 -15.41 0.00 4.80
C ASN A 116 -14.49 -1.20 4.55
N GLN A 117 -14.22 -2.01 5.58
CA GLN A 117 -13.30 -3.16 5.56
C GLN A 117 -11.88 -2.77 5.13
N ILE A 118 -11.36 -1.68 5.71
CA ILE A 118 -10.03 -1.13 5.39
C ILE A 118 -9.20 -1.06 6.67
N LEU A 119 -7.97 -1.57 6.59
CA LEU A 119 -6.92 -1.25 7.55
C LEU A 119 -6.11 -0.06 7.03
N HIS A 120 -5.99 0.97 7.85
CA HIS A 120 -5.14 2.12 7.60
C HIS A 120 -3.80 1.91 8.29
N PHE A 121 -2.75 1.67 7.50
CA PHE A 121 -1.38 1.62 7.99
C PHE A 121 -0.70 2.97 7.80
N LEU A 122 -0.21 3.56 8.89
CA LEU A 122 0.32 4.91 8.94
C LEU A 122 1.76 4.91 9.43
N ILE A 123 2.61 5.72 8.78
CA ILE A 123 3.98 6.03 9.23
C ILE A 123 4.06 7.55 9.42
N LEU A 124 3.89 8.01 10.67
CA LEU A 124 3.64 9.42 10.98
C LEU A 124 4.77 10.39 10.56
N PRO A 125 6.06 10.12 10.84
CA PRO A 125 7.14 11.07 10.52
C PRO A 125 7.32 11.24 9.01
N LEU A 126 6.86 10.27 8.24
CA LEU A 126 6.93 10.27 6.78
C LEU A 126 5.62 10.73 6.14
N ARG A 127 4.58 11.01 6.93
CA ARG A 127 3.23 11.36 6.47
C ARG A 127 2.75 10.37 5.40
N LYS A 128 2.97 9.08 5.64
CA LYS A 128 2.58 8.00 4.73
C LYS A 128 1.38 7.24 5.24
N HIS A 129 0.44 7.02 4.33
CA HIS A 129 -0.76 6.24 4.55
C HIS A 129 -0.87 5.14 3.48
N PHE A 130 -1.20 3.93 3.93
CA PHE A 130 -1.49 2.79 3.09
C PHE A 130 -2.85 2.21 3.50
N PRO A 131 -3.91 2.43 2.69
CA PRO A 131 -5.19 1.75 2.88
C PRO A 131 -5.08 0.31 2.36
N ILE A 132 -5.49 -0.66 3.17
CA ILE A 132 -5.41 -2.08 2.87
C ILE A 132 -6.78 -2.71 3.06
N GLU A 133 -7.42 -3.06 1.95
CA GLU A 133 -8.71 -3.77 1.97
C GLU A 133 -8.54 -5.18 2.53
N TYR A 134 -9.54 -5.64 3.29
CA TYR A 134 -9.68 -7.03 3.73
C TYR A 134 -11.11 -7.52 3.48
N SER A 135 -11.29 -8.82 3.29
CA SER A 135 -12.60 -9.42 3.01
C SER A 135 -13.18 -10.13 4.23
N THR A 136 -12.32 -10.63 5.13
CA THR A 136 -12.72 -11.39 6.31
C THR A 136 -11.97 -10.95 7.57
N GLY A 137 -12.51 -11.28 8.74
CA GLY A 137 -11.83 -11.06 10.02
C GLY A 137 -10.48 -11.78 10.09
N ASP A 138 -10.41 -13.02 9.60
CA ASP A 138 -9.16 -13.79 9.59
C ASP A 138 -8.09 -13.16 8.67
N GLU A 139 -8.51 -12.65 7.50
CA GLU A 139 -7.61 -11.93 6.60
C GLU A 139 -7.08 -10.65 7.26
N LYS A 140 -7.96 -9.91 7.94
CA LYS A 140 -7.60 -8.70 8.70
C LYS A 140 -6.52 -8.99 9.74
N GLU A 141 -6.73 -9.98 10.60
CA GLU A 141 -5.77 -10.32 11.66
C GLU A 141 -4.44 -10.82 11.07
N ARG A 142 -4.48 -11.54 9.94
CA ARG A 142 -3.27 -11.94 9.20
C ARG A 142 -2.50 -10.73 8.67
N ILE A 143 -3.19 -9.73 8.09
CA ILE A 143 -2.56 -8.51 7.59
C ILE A 143 -1.91 -7.73 8.75
N ILE A 144 -2.62 -7.54 9.86
CA ILE A 144 -2.10 -6.87 11.06
C ILE A 144 -0.82 -7.57 11.54
N SER A 145 -0.86 -8.89 11.65
CA SER A 145 0.29 -9.69 12.11
C SER A 145 1.50 -9.55 11.20
N LEU A 146 1.30 -9.52 9.87
CA LEU A 146 2.38 -9.30 8.90
C LEU A 146 2.98 -7.89 9.02
N LEU A 147 2.15 -6.86 9.17
CA LEU A 147 2.61 -5.48 9.31
C LEU A 147 3.43 -5.29 10.60
N ILE A 148 2.97 -5.88 11.70
CA ILE A 148 3.68 -5.85 12.98
C ILE A 148 5.04 -6.53 12.82
N LYS A 149 5.07 -7.74 12.27
CA LYS A 149 6.31 -8.50 12.07
C LYS A 149 7.31 -7.81 11.16
N GLU A 150 6.86 -7.25 10.03
CA GLU A 150 7.77 -6.68 9.03
C GLU A 150 8.24 -5.26 9.37
N TYR A 151 7.45 -4.48 10.10
CA TYR A 151 7.70 -3.04 10.26
C TYR A 151 7.75 -2.55 11.69
N MET A 152 7.34 -3.36 12.66
CA MET A 152 7.23 -2.95 14.06
C MET A 152 8.09 -3.81 14.99
N GLU A 153 8.59 -4.97 14.56
CA GLU A 153 9.55 -5.79 15.31
C GLU A 153 11.00 -5.49 14.86
N PRO A 154 11.95 -5.27 15.80
CA PRO A 154 13.37 -5.02 15.49
C PRO A 154 14.12 -6.27 15.03
#